data_AF-K1S3S4-F1
#
_entry.id   AF-K1S3S4-F1
#
_cell.length_a   1.000
_cell.length_b   1.000
_cell.length_c   1.000
_cell.angle_alpha   90.00
_cell.angle_beta   90.00
_cell.angle_gamma   90.00
#
_symmetry.space_group_name_H-M   'P 1'
#
loop_
_entity.id
_entity.type
_entity.pdbx_description
1 polymer ?
#
loop_
_entity_poly.entity_id
_entity_poly.type
_entity_poly.pdbx_seq_one_letter_code
_entity_poly.pdbx_strand_id
1 'polypeptide(L)' 'EEVSIIFMIGVPSPAAGNRHLEILASLFRKVIYDDFREKLVEAKKPEEIVSLLEAL' A
#
# COMPACT_ATOMS: atom_id res chain seq x y z
N GLU A 1 1.40 2.79 -20.56
CA GLU A 1 0.25 2.43 -19.71
C GLU A 1 -0.12 3.60 -18.82
N GLU A 2 -1.37 3.63 -18.36
CA GLU A 2 -1.90 4.63 -17.45
C GLU A 2 -1.70 4.17 -15.99
N VAL A 3 -1.39 5.11 -15.09
CA VAL A 3 -1.18 4.80 -13.67
C VAL A 3 -2.53 4.80 -12.95
N SER A 4 -2.92 3.65 -12.38
CA SER A 4 -4.18 3.51 -11.64
C SER A 4 -4.03 3.68 -10.12
N ILE A 5 -2.85 3.43 -9.55
CA ILE A 5 -2.62 3.42 -8.10
C ILE A 5 -1.30 4.11 -7.75
N ILE A 6 -1.32 5.01 -6.76
CA ILE A 6 -0.15 5.68 -6.20
C ILE A 6 -0.16 5.51 -4.68
N PHE A 7 0.99 5.11 -4.12
CA PHE A 7 1.20 5.02 -2.67
C PHE A 7 2.17 6.09 -2.21
N MET A 8 1.80 6.83 -1.15
CA MET A 8 2.66 7.81 -0.50
C MET A 8 3.01 7.34 0.91
N ILE A 9 4.30 7.26 1.22
CA ILE A 9 4.80 6.78 2.52
C ILE A 9 5.45 7.93 3.26
N GLY A 10 4.89 8.30 4.41
CA GLY A 10 5.49 9.26 5.34
C GLY A 10 6.05 8.54 6.57
N VAL A 11 7.29 8.84 6.95
CA VAL A 11 7.91 8.35 8.19
C VAL A 11 8.51 9.50 9.00
N PRO A 12 8.49 9.44 10.35
CA PRO A 12 9.16 10.43 11.18
C PRO A 12 10.66 10.49 10.89
N SER A 13 11.25 11.69 10.92
CA SER A 13 12.68 11.92 10.64
C SER A 13 13.64 11.00 11.42
N PRO A 14 13.44 10.72 12.73
CA PRO A 14 14.30 9.78 13.47
C PRO A 14 14.25 8.33 12.96
N ALA A 15 13.21 7.95 12.23
CA ALA A 15 13.00 6.61 11.64
C ALA A 15 13.30 6.57 10.12
N ALA A 16 13.87 7.65 9.57
CA ALA A 16 14.02 7.85 8.14
C ALA A 16 14.88 6.78 7.44
N GLY A 17 15.80 6.11 8.15
CA GLY A 17 16.73 5.16 7.53
C GLY A 17 16.05 3.95 6.89
N ASN A 18 15.31 3.16 7.68
CA ASN A 18 14.85 1.84 7.25
C ASN A 18 13.32 1.70 7.23
N ARG A 19 12.59 2.56 7.95
CA ARG A 19 11.16 2.33 8.16
C ARG A 19 10.35 2.43 6.88
N HIS A 20 10.71 3.36 5.99
CA HIS A 20 10.05 3.50 4.69
C HIS A 20 10.30 2.27 3.80
N LEU A 21 11.50 1.67 3.86
CA LEU A 21 11.84 0.45 3.12
C LEU A 21 11.08 -0.77 3.64
N GLU A 22 10.90 -0.89 4.95
CA GLU A 22 10.08 -1.97 5.54
C GLU A 22 8.61 -1.90 5.08
N ILE A 23 8.03 -0.70 5.10
CA ILE A 23 6.65 -0.47 4.64
C ILE A 23 6.53 -0.81 3.15
N LEU A 24 7.47 -0.32 2.34
CA LEU A 24 7.53 -0.57 0.91
C LEU A 24 7.67 -2.08 0.62
N ALA A 25 8.50 -2.79 1.36
CA ALA A 25 8.68 -4.23 1.22
C ALA A 25 7.41 -5.02 1.58
N SER A 26 6.70 -4.65 2.66
CA SER A 26 5.43 -5.33 2.99
C SER A 26 4.37 -5.08 1.92
N LEU A 27 4.25 -3.82 1.48
CA LEU A 27 3.30 -3.44 0.43
C LEU A 27 3.54 -4.19 -0.88
N PHE A 28 4.79 -4.25 -1.36
CA PHE A 28 5.14 -4.96 -2.59
C PHE A 28 4.78 -6.45 -2.55
N ARG A 29 4.93 -7.10 -1.39
CA ARG A 29 4.55 -8.51 -1.24
C ARG A 29 3.05 -8.73 -1.47
N LYS A 30 2.19 -7.75 -1.20
CA LYS A 30 0.75 -7.85 -1.46
C LYS A 30 0.38 -7.39 -2.87
N VAL A 31 0.98 -6.29 -3.33
CA VAL A 31 0.68 -5.70 -4.64
C VAL A 31 1.00 -6.64 -5.81
N ILE A 32 1.92 -7.59 -5.64
CA ILE A 32 2.18 -8.59 -6.69
C ILE A 32 0.94 -9.44 -7.02
N TYR A 33 0.05 -9.66 -6.06
CA TYR A 33 -1.17 -10.43 -6.27
C TYR A 33 -2.23 -9.60 -7.03
N ASP A 34 -2.75 -10.16 -8.11
CA ASP A 34 -3.77 -9.50 -8.94
C ASP A 34 -5.06 -9.22 -8.14
N ASP A 35 -5.49 -10.17 -7.30
CA ASP A 35 -6.71 -10.03 -6.49
C ASP A 35 -6.63 -8.85 -5.52
N PHE A 36 -5.45 -8.58 -4.98
CA PHE A 36 -5.22 -7.43 -4.11
C PHE A 36 -5.31 -6.11 -4.89
N ARG A 37 -4.71 -6.06 -6.09
CA ARG A 37 -4.80 -4.89 -6.96
C ARG A 37 -6.22 -4.61 -7.42
N GLU A 38 -6.97 -5.65 -7.79
CA GLU A 38 -8.38 -5.53 -8.17
C GLU A 38 -9.21 -4.96 -7.01
N LYS A 39 -9.06 -5.50 -5.79
CA LYS A 39 -9.75 -4.98 -4.60
C LYS A 39 -9.42 -3.51 -4.31
N LEU A 40 -8.19 -3.06 -4.56
CA LEU A 40 -7.80 -1.65 -4.41
C LEU A 40 -8.50 -0.75 -5.45
N VAL A 41 -8.67 -1.22 -6.69
CA VAL A 41 -9.33 -0.47 -7.76
C VAL A 41 -10.86 -0.45 -7.58
N GLU A 42 -11.44 -1.55 -7.08
CA GLU A 42 -12.89 -1.69 -6.90
C GLU A 42 -13.44 -1.07 -5.62
N ALA A 43 -12.57 -0.75 -4.65
CA ALA A 43 -12.98 -0.13 -3.40
C ALA A 43 -13.74 1.18 -3.65
N LYS A 44 -14.91 1.29 -3.02
CA LYS A 44 -15.82 2.43 -3.17
C LYS A 44 -15.71 3.40 -2.01
N LYS A 45 -15.09 2.97 -0.91
CA LYS A 45 -14.95 3.76 0.32
C LYS A 45 -13.55 3.66 0.93
N PRO A 46 -13.07 4.71 1.60
CA PRO A 46 -11.75 4.70 2.24
C PRO A 46 -11.55 3.57 3.25
N GLU A 47 -12.59 3.16 3.96
CA GLU A 47 -12.51 2.12 5.01
C GLU A 47 -12.20 0.74 4.42
N GLU A 48 -12.62 0.48 3.19
CA GLU A 48 -12.31 -0.76 2.46
C GLU A 48 -10.83 -0.82 2.13
N ILE A 49 -10.23 0.31 1.72
CA ILE A 49 -8.78 0.42 1.51
C ILE A 49 -8.01 0.21 2.80
N VAL A 50 -8.43 0.85 3.91
CA VAL A 50 -7.76 0.69 5.21
C VAL A 50 -7.80 -0.77 5.65
N SER A 51 -8.94 -1.44 5.52
CA SER A 51 -9.10 -2.85 5.87
C SER A 51 -8.18 -3.78 5.07
N LEU A 52 -7.98 -3.48 3.77
CA LEU A 52 -7.04 -4.22 2.92
C LEU A 52 -5.59 -4.03 3.37
N LEU A 53 -5.24 -2.84 3.84
CA LEU A 53 -3.88 -2.49 4.29
C LEU A 53 -3.59 -2.96 5.73
N GLU A 54 -4.58 -3.09 6.61
CA GLU A 54 -4.39 -3.66 7.95
C GLU A 54 -3.97 -5.13 7.93
N ALA A 55 -4.22 -5.83 6.83
CA ALA A 55 -3.78 -7.21 6.60
C ALA A 55 -2.31 -7.33 6.10
N LEU A 56 -1.53 -6.24 6.12
CA LEU A 56 -0.10 -6.16 5.74
C LEU A 56 0.88 -6.60 6.83
#